data_AF-A0A930HAP0-F1
#
_entry.id   AF-A0A930HAP0-F1
#
_cell.length_a   1.000
_cell.length_b   1.000
_cell.length_c   1.000
_cell.angle_alpha   90.00
_cell.angle_beta   90.00
_cell.angle_gamma   90.00
#
_symmetry.space_group_name_H-M   'P 1'
#
loop_
_entity.id
_entity.type
_entity.pdbx_description
1 polymer ?
#
loop_
_entity_poly.entity_id
_entity_poly.type
_entity_poly.pdbx_seq_one_letter_code
_entity_poly.pdbx_strand_id
1 'polypeptide(L)'
;MYKVVSKKILNPALGLMEIHAPFVARKCEAGQFIILRVDEDGERIPLTIADFDRDKETVTIIYQKVGYSSNLLATKEEGDYIEDFVGPLGVPSPLKYTDKKIIGVAGGLGAAPIYPQLKKLAEMGVKVDVILGGRSKEFVILEEQFREFCDNIYV
;
A
#
# COMPACT_ATOMS: atom_id res chain seq x y z
N MET A 1 13.09 11.24 10.85
CA MET A 1 12.40 11.95 9.76
C MET A 1 12.57 11.22 8.42
N TYR A 2 11.48 11.04 7.70
CA TYR A 2 11.37 10.28 6.44
C TYR A 2 10.68 11.14 5.39
N LYS A 3 11.28 11.29 4.21
CA LYS A 3 10.82 12.24 3.19
C LYS A 3 9.63 11.68 2.40
N VAL A 4 8.59 12.49 2.21
CA VAL A 4 7.53 12.24 1.20
C VAL A 4 8.12 12.54 -0.17
N VAL A 5 8.34 11.49 -0.96
CA VAL A 5 8.93 11.57 -2.31
C VAL A 5 7.88 11.92 -3.35
N SER A 6 6.66 11.41 -3.19
CA SER A 6 5.54 11.75 -4.05
C SER A 6 4.22 11.56 -3.30
N LYS A 7 3.18 12.27 -3.74
CA LYS A 7 1.82 12.18 -3.21
C LYS A 7 0.82 12.18 -4.35
N LYS A 8 -0.17 11.30 -4.28
CA LYS A 8 -1.30 11.24 -5.21
C LYS A 8 -2.61 11.09 -4.45
N ILE A 9 -3.58 11.95 -4.76
CA ILE A 9 -4.96 11.77 -4.27
C ILE A 9 -5.63 10.73 -5.18
N LEU A 10 -6.10 9.63 -4.58
CA LEU A 10 -6.80 8.58 -5.32
C LEU A 10 -8.28 8.89 -5.45
N ASN A 11 -8.88 9.45 -4.38
CA ASN A 11 -10.25 9.95 -4.34
C ASN A 11 -10.41 10.91 -3.14
N PRO A 12 -11.61 11.47 -2.87
CA PRO A 12 -11.78 12.43 -1.78
C PRO A 12 -11.40 11.92 -0.38
N ALA A 13 -11.33 10.60 -0.14
CA ALA A 13 -10.96 10.02 1.15
C ALA A 13 -9.57 9.36 1.17
N LEU A 14 -9.05 8.91 0.03
CA LEU A 14 -7.84 8.09 -0.07
C LEU A 14 -6.68 8.86 -0.68
N GLY A 15 -5.53 8.82 0.00
CA GLY A 15 -4.25 9.31 -0.51
C GLY A 15 -3.24 8.18 -0.63
N LEU A 16 -2.35 8.29 -1.61
CA LEU A 16 -1.19 7.46 -1.82
C LEU A 16 0.05 8.33 -1.62
N MET A 17 1.03 7.83 -0.88
CA MET A 17 2.32 8.49 -0.68
C MET A 17 3.45 7.50 -0.90
N GLU A 18 4.51 7.94 -1.58
CA GLU A 18 5.79 7.26 -1.59
C GLU A 18 6.71 7.93 -0.58
N ILE A 19 7.27 7.14 0.32
CA ILE A 19 8.14 7.62 1.40
C ILE A 19 9.54 7.06 1.18
N HIS A 20 10.58 7.91 1.22
CA HIS A 20 11.96 7.46 1.22
C HIS A 20 12.27 6.79 2.56
N ALA A 21 12.40 5.47 2.55
CA ALA A 21 12.55 4.62 3.72
C ALA A 21 13.47 3.42 3.40
N PRO A 22 14.78 3.67 3.19
CA PRO A 22 15.72 2.70 2.61
C PRO A 22 15.86 1.40 3.39
N PHE A 23 15.79 1.45 4.73
CA PHE A 23 15.88 0.26 5.56
C PHE A 23 14.63 -0.62 5.48
N VAL A 24 13.46 0.00 5.30
CA VAL A 24 12.19 -0.72 5.14
C VAL A 24 12.11 -1.32 3.74
N ALA A 25 12.32 -0.50 2.70
CA ALA A 25 12.25 -0.91 1.30
C ALA A 25 13.15 -2.12 0.98
N ARG A 26 14.34 -2.19 1.59
CA ARG A 26 15.28 -3.31 1.40
C ARG A 26 14.79 -4.65 1.94
N LYS A 27 13.91 -4.66 2.95
CA LYS A 27 13.55 -5.88 3.70
C LYS A 27 12.06 -6.23 3.67
N CYS A 28 11.19 -5.33 3.22
CA CYS A 28 9.75 -5.56 3.26
C CYS A 28 9.34 -6.65 2.28
N GLU A 29 8.38 -7.44 2.73
CA GLU A 29 7.71 -8.51 1.98
C GLU A 29 6.20 -8.28 1.97
N ALA A 30 5.51 -8.93 1.02
CA ALA A 30 4.07 -8.82 0.89
C ALA A 30 3.33 -9.24 2.18
N GLY A 31 2.33 -8.46 2.58
CA GLY A 31 1.55 -8.67 3.82
C GLY A 31 2.12 -8.01 5.06
N GLN A 32 3.25 -7.33 4.96
CA GLN A 32 3.80 -6.54 6.06
C GLN A 32 3.23 -5.12 6.09
N PHE A 33 3.43 -4.47 7.22
CA PHE A 33 2.96 -3.11 7.48
C PHE A 33 4.06 -2.28 8.15
N ILE A 34 3.83 -0.99 8.28
CA ILE A 34 4.66 -0.06 9.06
C ILE A 34 3.84 0.58 10.17
N ILE A 35 4.52 1.11 11.17
CA ILE A 35 3.95 2.06 12.11
C ILE A 35 4.60 3.42 11.85
N LEU A 36 3.80 4.44 11.58
CA LEU A 36 4.29 5.81 11.44
C LEU A 36 3.75 6.72 12.54
N ARG A 37 4.46 7.82 12.76
CA ARG A 37 4.00 8.98 13.53
C ARG A 37 4.31 10.24 12.71
N VAL A 38 3.32 11.11 12.54
CA VAL A 38 3.38 12.20 11.56
C VAL A 38 4.29 13.35 12.01
N ASP A 39 4.18 13.76 13.26
CA ASP A 39 4.96 14.81 13.93
C ASP A 39 5.29 14.41 15.39
N GLU A 40 6.01 15.25 16.12
CA GLU A 40 6.49 14.94 17.48
C GLU A 40 5.36 14.60 18.46
N ASP A 41 4.24 15.34 18.39
CA ASP A 41 3.08 15.19 19.27
C ASP A 41 2.05 14.14 18.78
N GLY A 42 2.26 13.57 17.59
CA GLY A 42 1.33 12.64 16.96
C GLY A 42 1.26 11.25 17.62
N GLU A 43 0.18 10.54 17.36
CA GLU A 43 0.06 9.11 17.72
C GLU A 43 0.73 8.21 16.68
N ARG A 44 0.97 6.95 17.09
CA ARG A 44 1.56 5.91 16.24
C ARG A 44 0.45 5.10 15.57
N ILE A 45 0.35 5.18 14.24
CA ILE A 45 -0.69 4.47 13.47
C ILE A 45 -0.08 3.42 12.53
N PRO A 46 -0.69 2.22 12.42
CA PRO A 46 -0.25 1.21 11.46
C PRO A 46 -0.81 1.49 10.05
N LEU A 47 0.03 1.32 9.02
CA LEU A 47 -0.39 1.34 7.61
C LEU A 47 0.29 0.23 6.84
N THR A 48 -0.46 -0.42 5.94
CA THR A 48 0.08 -1.48 5.09
C THR A 48 1.13 -0.94 4.13
N ILE A 49 2.19 -1.74 3.89
CA ILE A 49 3.12 -1.51 2.78
C ILE A 49 2.38 -1.94 1.51
N ALA A 50 1.89 -0.98 0.74
CA ALA A 50 1.13 -1.24 -0.48
C ALA A 50 2.06 -1.63 -1.64
N ASP A 51 3.22 -0.97 -1.75
CA ASP A 51 4.27 -1.31 -2.71
C ASP A 51 5.62 -0.80 -2.18
N PHE A 52 6.71 -1.12 -2.88
CA PHE A 52 8.04 -0.61 -2.59
C PHE A 52 8.92 -0.62 -3.85
N ASP A 53 9.93 0.23 -3.86
CA ASP A 53 10.96 0.27 -4.91
C ASP A 53 12.34 0.21 -4.24
N ARG A 54 13.10 -0.85 -4.52
CA ARG A 54 14.41 -1.09 -3.89
C ARG A 54 15.50 -0.19 -4.44
N ASP A 55 15.39 0.23 -5.70
CA ASP A 55 16.38 1.07 -6.37
C ASP A 55 16.16 2.54 -5.98
N LYS A 56 14.90 2.98 -5.89
CA LYS A 56 14.53 4.31 -5.38
C LYS A 56 14.53 4.41 -3.86
N GLU A 57 14.66 3.28 -3.17
CA GLU A 57 14.62 3.17 -1.71
C GLU A 57 13.31 3.69 -1.08
N THR A 58 12.18 3.50 -1.78
CA THR A 58 10.87 4.00 -1.37
C THR A 58 9.91 2.91 -0.93
N VAL A 59 8.99 3.29 -0.04
CA VAL A 59 7.84 2.48 0.38
C VAL A 59 6.57 3.26 0.07
N THR A 60 5.64 2.61 -0.60
CA THR A 60 4.32 3.17 -0.94
C THR A 60 3.32 2.79 0.13
N ILE A 61 2.65 3.81 0.67
CA ILE A 61 1.53 3.65 1.60
C ILE A 61 0.26 4.24 0.99
N ILE A 62 -0.89 3.64 1.33
CA ILE A 62 -2.21 4.19 1.00
C ILE A 62 -2.97 4.34 2.31
N TYR A 63 -3.52 5.52 2.54
CA TYR A 63 -4.23 5.87 3.77
C TYR A 63 -5.62 6.44 3.47
N GLN A 64 -6.53 6.28 4.42
CA GLN A 64 -7.85 6.88 4.38
C GLN A 64 -7.99 7.95 5.45
N LYS A 65 -8.51 9.12 5.08
CA LYS A 65 -8.82 10.23 5.99
C LYS A 65 -10.03 9.88 6.87
N VAL A 66 -9.76 9.30 8.05
CA VAL A 66 -10.81 8.81 8.98
C VAL A 66 -10.68 9.34 10.41
N GLY A 67 -9.57 9.97 10.76
CA GLY A 67 -9.29 10.43 12.12
C GLY A 67 -8.17 11.46 12.16
N TYR A 68 -7.76 11.88 13.36
CA TYR A 68 -6.79 12.96 13.54
C TYR A 68 -5.48 12.72 12.75
N SER A 69 -4.81 11.59 12.99
CA SER A 69 -3.50 11.30 12.38
C SER A 69 -3.54 11.09 10.88
N SER A 70 -4.61 10.50 10.34
CA SER A 70 -4.75 10.34 8.89
C SER A 70 -5.09 11.65 8.18
N ASN A 71 -5.80 12.56 8.84
CA ASN A 71 -6.02 13.92 8.33
C ASN A 71 -4.75 14.76 8.41
N LEU A 72 -3.99 14.65 9.50
CA LEU A 72 -2.69 15.30 9.66
C LEU A 72 -1.67 14.77 8.63
N LEU A 73 -1.62 13.45 8.43
CA LEU A 73 -0.81 12.87 7.35
C LEU A 73 -1.22 13.46 6.00
N ALA A 74 -2.51 13.65 5.75
CA ALA A 74 -3.01 14.19 4.49
C ALA A 74 -2.60 15.65 4.20
N THR A 75 -2.14 16.41 5.20
CA THR A 75 -1.63 17.77 4.99
C THR A 75 -0.18 17.79 4.53
N LYS A 76 0.56 16.68 4.68
CA LYS A 76 1.94 16.57 4.19
C LYS A 76 1.95 16.56 2.67
N GLU A 77 2.84 17.32 2.07
CA GLU A 77 3.05 17.41 0.62
C GLU A 77 4.38 16.79 0.20
N GLU A 78 4.59 16.68 -1.11
CA GLU A 78 5.88 16.26 -1.65
C GLU A 78 7.02 17.17 -1.14
N GLY A 79 8.10 16.57 -0.66
CA GLY A 79 9.22 17.28 -0.06
C GLY A 79 9.13 17.42 1.46
N ASP A 80 7.95 17.22 2.06
CA ASP A 80 7.78 17.22 3.51
C ASP A 80 8.33 15.95 4.16
N TYR A 81 8.33 15.95 5.49
CA TYR A 81 8.84 14.85 6.30
C TYR A 81 7.80 14.33 7.30
N ILE A 82 7.87 13.01 7.51
CA ILE A 82 7.19 12.24 8.55
C ILE A 82 8.19 11.96 9.67
N GLU A 83 7.80 12.15 10.92
CA GLU A 83 8.70 12.02 12.07
C GLU A 83 9.30 10.61 12.19
N ASP A 84 8.43 9.61 12.36
CA ASP A 84 8.80 8.21 12.53
C ASP A 84 8.19 7.31 11.45
N PHE A 85 8.95 6.31 11.03
CA PHE A 85 8.52 5.29 10.09
C PHE A 85 9.21 3.96 10.44
N VAL A 86 8.48 3.08 11.14
CA VAL A 86 9.03 1.85 11.73
C VAL A 86 8.51 0.63 10.96
N GLY A 87 9.44 -0.14 10.41
CA GLY A 87 9.14 -1.44 9.82
C GLY A 87 10.32 -2.07 9.06
N PRO A 88 10.05 -3.08 8.22
CA PRO A 88 8.74 -3.72 8.06
C PRO A 88 8.34 -4.50 9.32
N LEU A 89 7.04 -4.51 9.63
CA LEU A 89 6.44 -5.22 10.76
C LEU A 89 5.44 -6.27 10.29
N GLY A 90 5.11 -7.20 11.18
CA GLY A 90 4.21 -8.32 10.86
C GLY A 90 4.92 -9.47 10.15
N VAL A 91 4.17 -10.56 9.99
CA VAL A 91 4.65 -11.78 9.33
C VAL A 91 4.32 -11.69 7.84
N PRO A 92 5.30 -11.92 6.93
CA PRO A 92 5.03 -12.00 5.50
C PRO A 92 3.90 -12.99 5.18
N SER A 93 3.09 -12.65 4.19
CA SER A 93 1.99 -13.51 3.75
C SER A 93 2.53 -14.88 3.32
N PRO A 94 1.96 -16.00 3.80
CA PRO A 94 2.36 -17.32 3.35
C PRO A 94 1.79 -17.58 1.95
N LEU A 95 2.50 -17.10 0.93
CA LEU A 95 2.13 -17.24 -0.48
C LEU A 95 2.31 -18.69 -0.94
N LYS A 96 1.31 -19.51 -0.65
CA LYS A 96 1.22 -20.95 -0.98
C LYS A 96 0.42 -21.16 -2.27
N TYR A 97 0.31 -22.42 -2.69
CA TYR A 97 -0.56 -22.86 -3.81
C TYR A 97 -0.16 -22.25 -5.16
N THR A 98 1.14 -22.21 -5.43
CA THR A 98 1.69 -21.67 -6.68
C THR A 98 1.34 -22.50 -7.92
N ASP A 99 0.75 -23.69 -7.72
CA ASP A 99 0.21 -24.58 -8.75
C ASP A 99 -1.28 -24.35 -9.06
N LYS A 100 -1.93 -23.39 -8.39
CA LYS A 100 -3.36 -23.06 -8.56
C LYS A 100 -3.53 -21.67 -9.16
N LYS A 101 -4.74 -21.40 -9.68
CA LYS A 101 -5.19 -20.04 -9.97
C LYS A 101 -5.66 -19.38 -8.68
N ILE A 102 -5.23 -18.16 -8.40
CA ILE A 102 -5.59 -17.41 -7.19
C ILE A 102 -6.47 -16.23 -7.57
N ILE A 103 -7.47 -15.91 -6.74
CA ILE A 103 -8.32 -14.72 -6.89
C ILE A 103 -8.26 -13.88 -5.62
N GLY A 104 -7.93 -12.60 -5.76
CA GLY A 104 -8.06 -11.63 -4.67
C GLY A 104 -9.44 -10.97 -4.68
N VAL A 105 -9.98 -10.70 -3.51
CA VAL A 105 -11.25 -9.97 -3.36
C VAL A 105 -11.00 -8.78 -2.44
N ALA A 106 -11.09 -7.58 -3.00
CA ALA A 106 -10.75 -6.34 -2.32
C ALA A 106 -11.93 -5.37 -2.34
N GLY A 107 -12.11 -4.61 -1.25
CA GLY A 107 -13.12 -3.55 -1.15
C GLY A 107 -12.52 -2.22 -0.71
N GLY A 108 -12.62 -1.17 -1.53
CA GLY A 108 -12.12 0.18 -1.22
C GLY A 108 -10.64 0.18 -0.85
N LEU A 109 -10.31 0.68 0.35
CA LEU A 109 -8.94 0.66 0.90
C LEU A 109 -8.36 -0.77 0.97
N GLY A 110 -9.20 -1.80 1.06
CA GLY A 110 -8.79 -3.20 1.08
C GLY A 110 -8.06 -3.69 -0.17
N ALA A 111 -8.06 -2.90 -1.26
CA ALA A 111 -7.20 -3.17 -2.42
C ALA A 111 -5.70 -2.98 -2.11
N ALA A 112 -5.36 -1.97 -1.32
CA ALA A 112 -3.97 -1.68 -0.94
C ALA A 112 -3.26 -2.86 -0.24
N PRO A 113 -3.87 -3.53 0.77
CA PRO A 113 -3.24 -4.68 1.41
C PRO A 113 -3.33 -5.99 0.65
N ILE A 114 -4.02 -6.07 -0.50
CA ILE A 114 -4.07 -7.27 -1.38
C ILE A 114 -3.11 -7.14 -2.57
N TYR A 115 -2.85 -5.90 -3.00
CA TYR A 115 -1.96 -5.60 -4.11
C TYR A 115 -0.59 -6.28 -4.03
N PRO A 116 0.19 -6.15 -2.94
CA PRO A 116 1.54 -6.72 -2.91
C PRO A 116 1.56 -8.26 -2.93
N GLN A 117 0.52 -8.93 -2.41
CA GLN A 117 0.42 -10.39 -2.44
C GLN A 117 0.13 -10.89 -3.85
N LEU A 118 -0.84 -10.28 -4.55
CA LEU A 118 -1.15 -10.69 -5.92
C LEU A 118 0.00 -10.38 -6.88
N LYS A 119 0.64 -9.20 -6.74
CA LYS A 119 1.84 -8.85 -7.49
C LYS A 119 2.94 -9.89 -7.26
N LYS A 120 3.21 -10.25 -6.01
CA LYS A 120 4.24 -11.25 -5.69
C LYS A 120 3.91 -12.65 -6.23
N LEU A 121 2.65 -13.07 -6.16
CA LEU A 121 2.20 -14.33 -6.76
C LEU A 121 2.38 -14.32 -8.29
N ALA A 122 2.04 -13.23 -8.96
CA ALA A 122 2.25 -13.07 -10.41
C ALA A 122 3.74 -13.13 -10.78
N GLU A 123 4.62 -12.45 -10.02
CA GLU A 123 6.08 -12.54 -10.19
C GLU A 123 6.61 -13.98 -10.02
N MET A 124 5.94 -14.80 -9.23
CA MET A 124 6.25 -16.24 -9.05
C MET A 124 5.66 -17.12 -10.16
N GLY A 125 5.00 -16.54 -11.17
CA GLY A 125 4.38 -17.25 -12.29
C GLY A 125 2.98 -17.81 -12.00
N VAL A 126 2.36 -17.41 -10.89
CA VAL A 126 1.00 -17.84 -10.52
C VAL A 126 -0.02 -17.00 -11.28
N LYS A 127 -1.02 -17.64 -11.87
CA LYS A 127 -2.15 -16.92 -12.49
C LYS A 127 -3.02 -16.30 -11.42
N VAL A 128 -3.21 -14.98 -11.51
CA VAL A 128 -3.99 -14.21 -10.54
C VAL A 128 -5.12 -13.44 -11.20
N ASP A 129 -6.30 -13.47 -10.59
CA ASP A 129 -7.43 -12.59 -10.90
C ASP A 129 -7.71 -11.68 -9.69
N VAL A 130 -8.47 -10.59 -9.91
CA VAL A 130 -8.94 -9.75 -8.81
C VAL A 130 -10.39 -9.29 -9.01
N ILE A 131 -11.14 -9.27 -7.90
CA ILE A 131 -12.45 -8.61 -7.78
C ILE A 131 -12.26 -7.35 -6.93
N LEU A 132 -12.60 -6.19 -7.48
CA LEU A 132 -12.48 -4.88 -6.84
C LEU A 132 -13.87 -4.31 -6.59
N GLY A 133 -14.26 -4.19 -5.32
CA GLY A 133 -15.48 -3.50 -4.90
C GLY A 133 -15.19 -2.11 -4.34
N GLY A 134 -16.19 -1.23 -4.40
CA GLY A 134 -16.16 0.07 -3.74
C GLY A 134 -17.58 0.53 -3.40
N ARG A 135 -17.74 1.43 -2.43
CA ARG A 135 -19.06 2.00 -2.09
C ARG A 135 -19.69 2.79 -3.24
N SER A 136 -18.86 3.30 -4.14
CA SER A 136 -19.20 3.87 -5.45
C SER A 136 -17.97 3.72 -6.35
N LYS A 137 -18.13 3.97 -7.66
CA LYS A 137 -17.07 3.79 -8.67
C LYS A 137 -15.76 4.53 -8.32
N GLU A 138 -15.84 5.71 -7.72
CA GLU A 138 -14.67 6.52 -7.33
C GLU A 138 -13.85 5.93 -6.17
N PHE A 139 -14.41 4.96 -5.43
CA PHE A 139 -13.71 4.27 -4.33
C PHE A 139 -13.03 2.98 -4.77
N VAL A 140 -13.19 2.58 -6.03
CA VAL A 140 -12.38 1.53 -6.64
C VAL A 140 -11.01 2.14 -6.93
N ILE A 141 -9.97 1.58 -6.33
CA ILE A 141 -8.57 2.04 -6.48
C ILE A 141 -7.70 0.91 -7.02
N LEU A 142 -6.55 1.30 -7.56
CA LEU A 142 -5.51 0.39 -8.07
C LEU A 142 -5.92 -0.47 -9.28
N GLU A 143 -7.08 -0.20 -9.91
CA GLU A 143 -7.57 -0.98 -11.05
C GLU A 143 -6.51 -1.11 -12.16
N GLU A 144 -5.94 0.02 -12.61
CA GLU A 144 -4.90 0.03 -13.64
C GLU A 144 -3.64 -0.71 -13.20
N GLN A 145 -3.22 -0.57 -11.94
CA GLN A 145 -2.05 -1.25 -11.40
C GLN A 145 -2.25 -2.77 -11.33
N PHE A 146 -3.47 -3.23 -11.06
CA PHE A 146 -3.79 -4.66 -11.15
C PHE A 146 -3.81 -5.15 -12.61
N ARG A 147 -4.16 -4.28 -13.59
CA ARG A 147 -4.19 -4.67 -15.03
C ARG A 147 -2.83 -5.06 -15.56
N GLU A 148 -1.76 -4.60 -14.92
CA GLU A 148 -0.39 -4.90 -15.33
C GLU A 148 -0.02 -6.38 -15.18
N PHE A 149 -0.69 -7.12 -14.27
CA PHE A 149 -0.31 -8.50 -13.97
C PHE A 149 -1.48 -9.48 -13.74
N CYS A 150 -2.72 -9.01 -13.55
CA CYS A 150 -3.87 -9.89 -13.42
C CYS A 150 -4.37 -10.40 -14.78
N ASP A 151 -4.70 -11.69 -14.86
CA ASP A 151 -5.35 -12.30 -16.04
C ASP A 151 -6.75 -11.69 -16.26
N ASN A 152 -7.50 -11.48 -15.17
CA ASN A 152 -8.84 -10.88 -15.21
C ASN A 152 -9.06 -9.91 -14.04
N ILE A 153 -9.83 -8.86 -14.31
CA ILE A 153 -10.30 -7.89 -13.31
C ILE A 153 -11.81 -7.79 -13.40
N TYR A 154 -12.45 -7.89 -12.24
CA TYR A 154 -13.89 -7.68 -12.07
C TYR A 154 -14.10 -6.47 -11.16
N VAL A 155 -15.00 -5.56 -11.53
CA VAL A 155 -15.32 -4.33 -10.78
C VAL A 155 -16.83 -4.25 -10.57
#